data_AF-A0A1A7C6N8-F1
#
_entry.id   AF-A0A1A7C6N8-F1
#
_cell.length_a   1.000
_cell.length_b   1.000
_cell.length_c   1.000
_cell.angle_alpha   90.00
_cell.angle_beta   90.00
_cell.angle_gamma   90.00
#
_symmetry.space_group_name_H-M   'P 1'
#
loop_
_entity.id
_entity.type
_entity.pdbx_description
1 polymer ?
#
loop_
_entity_poly.entity_id
_entity_poly.type
_entity_poly.pdbx_seq_one_letter_code
_entity_poly.pdbx_strand_id
1 'polypeptide(L)'
;MITMRALQTASLLVSVCCNSALAQADKPQPIAPSGDEATSSVNIKGIRDPDWKPYSAMLKGINRFQEKHELAPAAELRFILDPRRADIDMNALQLRLESEEAGQAIPLGEKNIFTLPVEQGPLYAKADLTLNRKAGSVRWLPYIRSATATDTSRRLGDLRLTCEVHWAIDKDILPFAMRTTLSALGGPCNFVSQKGTYSFTEAQRIIAATISFNGKTAPVPFGGYSFTPPLRDKEWSDDSVIELTFEHN
;
A
#
# COMPACT_ATOMS: atom_id res chain seq x y z
N MET A 1 52.36 19.83 14.84
CA MET A 1 52.91 20.09 16.19
C MET A 1 51.91 19.56 17.20
N ILE A 2 52.33 18.58 18.03
CA ILE A 2 51.99 18.41 19.47
C ILE A 2 50.50 18.11 19.78
N THR A 3 50.03 17.01 20.38
CA THR A 3 50.65 15.90 21.14
C THR A 3 49.64 14.76 21.37
N MET A 4 50.17 13.54 21.54
CA MET A 4 49.55 12.33 22.08
C MET A 4 48.93 12.51 23.48
N ARG A 5 47.99 11.63 23.88
CA ARG A 5 48.23 10.59 24.91
C ARG A 5 47.04 9.65 25.13
N ALA A 6 47.34 8.36 25.00
CA ALA A 6 46.55 7.23 25.48
C ALA A 6 46.73 7.06 27.00
N LEU A 7 45.71 6.54 27.69
CA LEU A 7 45.88 5.88 28.98
C LEU A 7 45.17 4.52 28.97
N GLN A 8 46.00 3.48 29.01
CA GLN A 8 45.64 2.12 29.42
C GLN A 8 45.70 2.05 30.95
N THR A 9 44.76 1.33 31.57
CA THR A 9 44.94 0.79 32.92
C THR A 9 44.47 -0.66 32.92
N ALA A 10 45.45 -1.56 33.06
CA ALA A 10 45.26 -2.95 33.44
C ALA A 10 45.33 -3.05 34.97
N SER A 11 44.54 -3.94 35.57
CA SER A 11 44.85 -4.55 36.86
C SER A 11 44.25 -5.95 36.95
N LEU A 12 45.16 -6.91 37.05
CA LEU A 12 44.97 -8.29 37.52
C LEU A 12 44.64 -8.29 39.02
N LEU A 13 43.84 -9.25 39.48
CA LEU A 13 43.97 -9.80 40.83
C LEU A 13 43.60 -11.29 40.84
N VAL A 14 44.60 -12.08 41.22
CA VAL A 14 44.60 -13.53 41.47
C VAL A 14 44.13 -13.77 42.91
N SER A 15 43.31 -14.79 43.16
CA SER A 15 43.31 -15.46 44.47
C SER A 15 42.88 -16.93 44.37
N VAL A 16 43.62 -17.75 45.11
CA VAL A 16 43.76 -19.21 45.07
C VAL A 16 42.85 -19.89 46.10
N CYS A 17 42.40 -21.10 45.72
CA CYS A 17 41.91 -22.28 46.44
C CYS A 17 41.46 -22.21 47.91
N CYS A 18 40.25 -22.76 48.16
CA CYS A 18 39.97 -23.62 49.31
C CYS A 18 39.10 -24.80 48.86
N ASN A 19 39.61 -26.02 49.06
CA ASN A 19 38.92 -27.29 48.84
C ASN A 19 37.90 -27.54 49.96
N SER A 20 36.69 -27.96 49.60
CA SER A 20 35.76 -28.65 50.48
C SER A 20 35.16 -29.84 49.72
N ALA A 21 35.60 -31.04 50.08
CA ALA A 21 35.00 -32.29 49.66
C ALA A 21 33.70 -32.53 50.44
N LEU A 22 32.58 -32.74 49.74
CA LEU A 22 31.36 -33.33 50.30
C LEU A 22 30.67 -34.21 49.24
N ALA A 23 30.75 -35.52 49.51
CA ALA A 23 29.77 -36.59 49.29
C ALA A 23 28.91 -36.61 48.01
N GLN A 24 29.10 -37.67 47.22
CA GLN A 24 28.16 -38.17 46.22
C GLN A 24 26.77 -38.43 46.81
N ALA A 25 25.75 -37.91 46.14
CA ALA A 25 24.41 -38.47 46.13
C ALA A 25 24.07 -38.84 44.69
N ASP A 26 24.05 -40.15 44.42
CA ASP A 26 23.61 -40.74 43.17
C ASP A 26 22.10 -40.52 43.02
N LYS A 27 21.69 -39.82 41.96
CA LYS A 27 20.28 -39.63 41.59
C LYS A 27 20.10 -40.01 40.11
N PRO A 28 19.10 -40.82 39.76
CA PRO A 28 18.93 -41.34 38.40
C PRO A 28 18.64 -40.22 37.39
N GLN A 29 19.28 -40.28 36.21
CA GLN A 29 18.92 -39.48 35.02
C GLN A 29 17.58 -39.95 34.44
N PRO A 30 16.65 -39.02 34.14
CA PRO A 30 15.65 -39.21 33.10
C PRO A 30 15.92 -38.25 31.92
N ILE A 31 16.29 -38.84 30.79
CA ILE A 31 15.89 -38.55 29.40
C ILE A 31 15.54 -37.08 29.08
N ALA A 32 16.36 -36.47 28.23
CA ALA A 32 16.06 -35.22 27.53
C ALA A 32 14.83 -35.35 26.61
N PRO A 33 13.88 -34.42 26.65
CA PRO A 33 13.10 -34.07 25.48
C PRO A 33 13.87 -33.01 24.69
N SER A 34 14.39 -33.43 23.53
CA SER A 34 14.75 -32.54 22.44
C SER A 34 13.53 -31.68 22.09
N GLY A 35 13.64 -30.39 22.34
CA GLY A 35 12.62 -29.40 22.06
C GLY A 35 13.29 -28.07 21.86
N ASP A 36 14.20 -27.99 20.89
CA ASP A 36 14.47 -26.73 20.21
C ASP A 36 13.15 -26.33 19.53
N GLU A 37 12.24 -25.71 20.30
CA GLU A 37 11.40 -24.67 19.74
C GLU A 37 12.35 -23.56 19.32
N ALA A 38 12.91 -23.73 18.11
CA ALA A 38 13.34 -22.64 17.28
C ALA A 38 12.11 -21.75 17.11
N THR A 39 11.92 -20.85 18.07
CA THR A 39 11.28 -19.58 17.84
C THR A 39 12.00 -19.03 16.61
N SER A 40 11.35 -19.19 15.46
CA SER A 40 11.71 -18.53 14.22
C SER A 40 11.47 -17.05 14.49
N SER A 41 12.41 -16.46 15.21
CA SER A 41 12.62 -15.03 15.25
C SER A 41 12.91 -14.67 13.81
N VAL A 42 11.84 -14.26 13.11
CA VAL A 42 11.95 -13.62 11.82
C VAL A 42 12.75 -12.36 12.11
N ASN A 43 14.06 -12.47 11.92
CA ASN A 43 15.00 -11.37 12.06
C ASN A 43 14.73 -10.43 10.88
N ILE A 44 13.71 -9.58 11.04
CA ILE A 44 13.42 -8.52 10.10
C ILE A 44 14.58 -7.56 10.25
N LYS A 45 15.51 -7.59 9.27
CA LYS A 45 16.41 -6.45 9.07
C LYS A 45 15.50 -5.22 8.91
N GLY A 46 15.40 -4.42 9.96
CA GLY A 46 14.60 -3.21 9.96
C GLY A 46 15.00 -2.37 8.75
N ILE A 47 14.07 -2.19 7.81
CA ILE A 47 14.34 -1.34 6.66
C ILE A 47 14.34 0.10 7.15
N ARG A 48 15.47 0.78 6.99
CA ARG A 48 15.55 2.21 7.31
C ARG A 48 14.64 2.97 6.35
N ASP A 49 13.70 3.75 6.88
CA ASP A 49 12.74 4.55 6.11
C ASP A 49 11.84 3.69 5.20
N PRO A 50 10.90 2.91 5.78
CA PRO A 50 9.97 2.09 5.02
C PRO A 50 9.02 2.94 4.17
N ASP A 51 8.43 2.37 3.12
CA ASP A 51 7.25 2.94 2.48
C ASP A 51 6.05 2.74 3.41
N TRP A 52 5.30 3.81 3.64
CA TRP A 52 4.23 3.81 4.62
C TRP A 52 3.08 4.73 4.21
N LYS A 53 1.93 4.48 4.82
CA LYS A 53 0.72 5.28 4.64
C LYS A 53 -0.03 5.37 5.97
N PRO A 54 -0.48 6.56 6.41
CA PRO A 54 -1.31 6.65 7.60
C PRO A 54 -2.57 5.80 7.44
N TYR A 55 -2.86 4.94 8.41
CA TYR A 55 -4.08 4.13 8.41
C TYR A 55 -5.33 5.02 8.35
N SER A 56 -5.29 6.14 9.09
CA SER A 56 -6.34 7.16 9.08
C SER A 56 -6.57 7.82 7.70
N ALA A 57 -5.55 7.90 6.84
CA ALA A 57 -5.71 8.40 5.48
C ALA A 57 -6.45 7.38 4.59
N MET A 58 -6.14 6.08 4.74
CA MET A 58 -6.83 5.02 4.02
C MET A 58 -8.30 4.90 4.45
N LEU A 59 -8.59 5.07 5.74
CA LEU A 59 -9.97 5.14 6.25
C LEU A 59 -10.79 6.27 5.64
N LYS A 60 -10.18 7.43 5.33
CA LYS A 60 -10.88 8.51 4.58
C LYS A 60 -11.28 8.05 3.18
N GLY A 61 -10.46 7.22 2.53
CA GLY A 61 -10.77 6.58 1.27
C GLY A 61 -11.98 5.65 1.37
N ILE A 62 -12.03 4.80 2.41
CA ILE A 62 -13.17 3.92 2.69
C ILE A 62 -14.45 4.72 2.90
N ASN A 63 -14.40 5.78 3.72
CA ASN A 63 -15.57 6.64 3.95
C ASN A 63 -16.05 7.27 2.64
N ARG A 64 -15.13 7.78 1.81
CA ARG A 64 -15.49 8.36 0.51
C ARG A 64 -16.10 7.33 -0.43
N PHE A 65 -15.61 6.09 -0.43
CA PHE A 65 -16.20 5.01 -1.21
C PHE A 65 -17.66 4.78 -0.83
N GLN A 66 -17.96 4.70 0.47
CA GLN A 66 -19.33 4.53 0.94
C GLN A 66 -20.23 5.71 0.57
N GLU A 67 -19.75 6.94 0.76
CA GLU A 67 -20.48 8.16 0.39
C GLU A 67 -20.80 8.26 -1.12
N LYS A 68 -19.99 7.64 -1.97
CA LYS A 68 -20.08 7.72 -3.43
C LYS A 68 -20.37 6.38 -4.09
N HIS A 69 -20.83 5.40 -3.31
CA HIS A 69 -21.03 4.03 -3.78
C HIS A 69 -22.07 3.94 -4.92
N GLU A 70 -22.99 4.90 -5.02
CA GLU A 70 -23.94 5.03 -6.13
C GLU A 70 -23.27 5.08 -7.52
N LEU A 71 -22.02 5.54 -7.62
CA LEU A 71 -21.26 5.55 -8.87
C LEU A 71 -20.93 4.14 -9.37
N ALA A 72 -20.76 3.18 -8.45
CA ALA A 72 -20.45 1.79 -8.75
C ALA A 72 -21.09 0.81 -7.74
N PRO A 73 -22.41 0.60 -7.81
CA PRO A 73 -23.16 -0.15 -6.79
C PRO A 73 -22.80 -1.64 -6.68
N ALA A 74 -22.15 -2.20 -7.71
CA ALA A 74 -21.72 -3.60 -7.75
C ALA A 74 -20.20 -3.77 -7.54
N ALA A 75 -19.49 -2.69 -7.22
CA ALA A 75 -18.05 -2.72 -7.02
C ALA A 75 -17.69 -2.89 -5.56
N GLU A 76 -16.55 -3.52 -5.31
CA GLU A 76 -15.92 -3.57 -4.00
C GLU A 76 -14.68 -2.69 -3.97
N LEU A 77 -14.41 -2.05 -2.82
CA LEU A 77 -13.15 -1.35 -2.60
C LEU A 77 -12.09 -2.30 -2.05
N ARG A 78 -11.03 -2.46 -2.83
CA ARG A 78 -9.73 -2.98 -2.36
C ARG A 78 -8.66 -1.93 -2.62
N PHE A 79 -7.41 -2.26 -2.31
CA PHE A 79 -6.26 -1.43 -2.61
C PHE A 79 -5.21 -2.27 -3.32
N ILE A 80 -4.39 -1.63 -4.14
CA ILE A 80 -3.29 -2.27 -4.86
C ILE A 80 -2.00 -1.48 -4.64
N LEU A 81 -0.91 -2.23 -4.49
CA LEU A 81 0.44 -1.69 -4.42
C LEU A 81 1.11 -1.83 -5.78
N ASP A 82 1.29 -0.70 -6.47
CA ASP A 82 1.93 -0.65 -7.78
C ASP A 82 3.36 -0.12 -7.68
N PRO A 83 4.33 -0.66 -8.43
CA PRO A 83 5.69 -0.15 -8.42
C PRO A 83 5.74 1.28 -8.96
N ARG A 84 6.42 2.21 -8.29
CA ARG A 84 6.62 3.57 -8.83
C ARG A 84 7.53 3.59 -10.05
N ARG A 85 8.45 2.63 -10.13
CA ARG A 85 9.47 2.47 -11.17
C ARG A 85 9.62 0.99 -11.50
N ALA A 86 9.96 0.68 -12.74
CA ALA A 86 10.03 -0.70 -13.23
C ALA A 86 11.08 -1.58 -12.52
N ASP A 87 12.09 -0.97 -11.89
CA ASP A 87 13.16 -1.65 -11.15
C ASP A 87 12.81 -2.00 -9.69
N ILE A 88 11.63 -1.60 -9.21
CA ILE A 88 11.19 -1.96 -7.86
C ILE A 88 10.78 -3.42 -7.84
N ASP A 89 11.47 -4.22 -7.04
CA ASP A 89 11.12 -5.62 -6.82
C ASP A 89 9.82 -5.74 -6.01
N MET A 90 8.78 -6.25 -6.66
CA MET A 90 7.45 -6.45 -6.08
C MET A 90 7.26 -7.87 -5.50
N ASN A 91 8.28 -8.74 -5.53
CA ASN A 91 8.18 -10.09 -4.98
C ASN A 91 8.33 -10.10 -3.46
N ALA A 92 7.61 -10.98 -2.76
CA ALA A 92 7.68 -11.10 -1.30
C ALA A 92 7.48 -9.77 -0.54
N LEU A 93 6.57 -8.92 -1.04
CA LEU A 93 6.10 -7.76 -0.31
C LEU A 93 5.40 -8.20 0.98
N GLN A 94 5.66 -7.48 2.06
CA GLN A 94 5.02 -7.67 3.35
C GLN A 94 4.40 -6.34 3.75
N LEU A 95 3.08 -6.36 3.95
CA LEU A 95 2.30 -5.24 4.43
C LEU A 95 1.92 -5.50 5.89
N ARG A 96 2.12 -4.49 6.73
CA ARG A 96 1.76 -4.54 8.15
C ARG A 96 0.95 -3.31 8.53
N LEU A 97 0.01 -3.48 9.44
CA LEU A 97 -0.60 -2.37 10.19
C LEU A 97 0.12 -2.30 11.53
N GLU A 98 0.78 -1.18 11.80
CA GLU A 98 1.64 -1.00 12.96
C GLU A 98 1.19 0.21 13.78
N SER A 99 1.09 0.00 15.08
CA SER A 99 0.88 1.02 16.11
C SER A 99 2.07 1.01 17.06
N GLU A 100 2.06 1.88 18.07
CA GLU A 100 3.11 1.87 19.11
C GLU A 100 3.11 0.57 19.93
N GLU A 101 1.95 -0.07 20.10
CA GLU A 101 1.74 -1.17 21.05
C GLU A 101 1.52 -2.53 20.38
N ALA A 102 1.15 -2.55 19.10
CA ALA A 102 0.83 -3.77 18.36
C ALA A 102 1.10 -3.63 16.86
N GLY A 103 1.28 -4.77 16.20
CA GLY A 103 1.30 -4.82 14.75
C GLY A 103 0.78 -6.14 14.22
N GLN A 104 0.08 -6.08 13.10
CA GLN A 104 -0.48 -7.25 12.41
C GLN A 104 -0.09 -7.26 10.94
N ALA A 105 0.09 -8.45 10.39
CA ALA A 105 0.29 -8.62 8.95
C ALA A 105 -1.04 -8.47 8.21
N ILE A 106 -1.02 -7.76 7.08
CA ILE A 106 -2.14 -7.70 6.15
C ILE A 106 -1.79 -8.59 4.95
N PRO A 107 -2.58 -9.64 4.67
CA PRO A 107 -2.36 -10.49 3.51
C PRO A 107 -2.41 -9.69 2.20
N LEU A 108 -1.41 -9.91 1.35
CA LEU A 108 -1.42 -9.46 -0.04
C LEU A 108 -1.88 -10.63 -0.92
N GLY A 109 -2.91 -10.40 -1.71
CA GLY A 109 -3.39 -11.32 -2.73
C GLY A 109 -2.63 -11.16 -4.05
N GLU A 110 -3.21 -11.69 -5.12
CA GLU A 110 -2.68 -11.56 -6.47
C GLU A 110 -2.46 -10.09 -6.85
N LYS A 111 -1.40 -9.83 -7.61
CA LYS A 111 -1.00 -8.48 -8.05
C LYS A 111 -0.82 -7.49 -6.88
N ASN A 112 -0.52 -7.97 -5.67
CA ASN A 112 -0.36 -7.16 -4.45
C ASN A 112 -1.63 -6.37 -4.06
N ILE A 113 -2.80 -6.97 -4.34
CA ILE A 113 -4.09 -6.42 -3.93
C ILE A 113 -4.36 -6.80 -2.47
N PHE A 114 -4.91 -5.88 -1.68
CA PHE A 114 -5.29 -6.14 -0.29
C PHE A 114 -6.61 -5.46 0.08
N THR A 115 -7.24 -5.99 1.13
CA THR A 115 -8.38 -5.36 1.78
C THR A 115 -7.91 -4.73 3.08
N LEU A 116 -8.30 -3.48 3.32
CA LEU A 116 -7.94 -2.80 4.55
C LEU A 116 -8.84 -3.32 5.69
N PRO A 117 -8.28 -3.80 6.81
CA PRO A 117 -9.08 -4.20 7.96
C PRO A 117 -9.69 -2.94 8.59
N VAL A 118 -11.02 -2.88 8.71
CA VAL A 118 -11.74 -1.78 9.36
C VAL A 118 -12.00 -2.10 10.84
N GLU A 119 -12.45 -1.11 11.63
CA GLU A 119 -12.90 -1.32 13.02
C GLU A 119 -11.83 -1.90 13.98
N GLN A 120 -10.57 -1.54 13.76
CA GLN A 120 -9.43 -2.06 14.54
C GLN A 120 -9.35 -1.54 16.00
N GLY A 121 -10.35 -0.80 16.48
CA GLY A 121 -10.40 -0.27 17.83
C GLY A 121 -9.37 0.83 18.13
N PRO A 122 -9.30 1.31 19.39
CA PRO A 122 -8.46 2.46 19.77
C PRO A 122 -6.96 2.24 19.61
N LEU A 123 -6.49 0.99 19.71
CA LEU A 123 -5.07 0.62 19.62
C LEU A 123 -4.43 1.08 18.30
N TYR A 124 -5.22 1.06 17.23
CA TYR A 124 -4.76 1.43 15.89
C TYR A 124 -5.18 2.84 15.47
N ALA A 125 -5.65 3.69 16.41
CA ALA A 125 -6.12 5.04 16.10
C ALA A 125 -5.04 5.94 15.43
N LYS A 126 -3.77 5.69 15.74
CA LYS A 126 -2.60 6.37 15.15
C LYS A 126 -1.68 5.41 14.38
N ALA A 127 -2.23 4.29 13.91
CA ALA A 127 -1.44 3.30 13.20
C ALA A 127 -1.02 3.77 11.81
N ASP A 128 0.04 3.16 11.32
CA ASP A 128 0.54 3.29 9.96
C ASP A 128 0.53 1.92 9.27
N LEU A 129 0.26 1.95 7.97
CA LEU A 129 0.55 0.83 7.10
C LEU A 129 2.02 0.93 6.71
N THR A 130 2.80 -0.13 6.88
CA THR A 130 4.23 -0.15 6.56
C THR A 130 4.57 -1.32 5.65
N LEU A 131 5.55 -1.10 4.76
CA LEU A 131 6.07 -2.10 3.84
C LEU A 131 7.51 -2.47 4.15
N ASN A 132 7.90 -3.69 3.80
CA ASN A 132 9.31 -4.10 3.69
C ASN A 132 10.00 -3.55 2.43
N ARG A 133 9.75 -2.27 2.09
CA ARG A 133 10.34 -1.53 0.97
C ARG A 133 10.70 -0.12 1.38
N LYS A 134 11.63 0.51 0.68
CA LYS A 134 12.04 1.90 0.94
C LYS A 134 10.90 2.88 0.66
N ALA A 135 10.86 3.99 1.39
CA ALA A 135 9.93 5.07 1.13
C ALA A 135 9.92 5.48 -0.36
N GLY A 136 8.72 5.60 -0.94
CA GLY A 136 8.53 5.95 -2.34
C GLY A 136 8.76 4.79 -3.33
N SER A 137 8.79 3.55 -2.86
CA SER A 137 8.88 2.38 -3.75
C SER A 137 7.56 2.11 -4.46
N VAL A 138 6.42 2.33 -3.80
CA VAL A 138 5.11 1.96 -4.35
C VAL A 138 4.13 3.13 -4.43
N ARG A 139 3.13 2.98 -5.29
CA ARG A 139 1.89 3.76 -5.30
C ARG A 139 0.85 2.98 -4.51
N TRP A 140 0.15 3.68 -3.62
CA TRP A 140 -0.95 3.13 -2.84
C TRP A 140 -2.24 3.55 -3.52
N LEU A 141 -2.81 2.66 -4.34
CA LEU A 141 -3.93 3.02 -5.21
C LEU A 141 -5.22 2.32 -4.76
N PRO A 142 -6.38 3.00 -4.80
CA PRO A 142 -7.65 2.29 -4.70
C PRO A 142 -7.83 1.38 -5.92
N TYR A 143 -8.31 0.17 -5.65
CA TYR A 143 -8.64 -0.84 -6.63
C TYR A 143 -10.14 -1.12 -6.56
N ILE A 144 -10.90 -0.47 -7.44
CA ILE A 144 -12.37 -0.58 -7.50
C ILE A 144 -12.73 -1.20 -8.85
N ARG A 145 -13.41 -2.34 -8.79
CA ARG A 145 -13.85 -3.12 -9.96
C ARG A 145 -15.24 -3.66 -9.69
N SER A 146 -16.19 -3.31 -10.55
CA SER A 146 -17.47 -4.01 -10.68
C SER A 146 -17.22 -5.39 -11.31
N ALA A 147 -18.09 -6.36 -11.01
CA ALA A 147 -17.97 -7.73 -11.55
C ALA A 147 -17.98 -7.83 -13.08
N THR A 148 -18.45 -6.80 -13.78
CA THR A 148 -18.48 -6.72 -15.25
C THR A 148 -17.15 -6.29 -15.88
N ALA A 149 -16.20 -5.80 -15.08
CA ALA A 149 -14.89 -5.39 -15.58
C ALA A 149 -14.02 -6.60 -15.90
N THR A 150 -13.43 -6.63 -17.09
CA THR A 150 -12.43 -7.63 -17.52
C THR A 150 -11.03 -7.04 -17.41
N ASP A 151 -10.00 -7.81 -17.76
CA ASP A 151 -8.63 -7.26 -17.83
C ASP A 151 -8.50 -6.12 -18.86
N THR A 152 -9.35 -6.11 -19.91
CA THR A 152 -9.35 -5.10 -20.99
C THR A 152 -10.44 -4.04 -20.85
N SER A 153 -11.46 -4.26 -20.02
CA SER A 153 -12.60 -3.34 -19.91
C SER A 153 -12.66 -2.61 -18.58
N ARG A 154 -13.12 -1.36 -18.59
CA ARG A 154 -13.25 -0.51 -17.41
C ARG A 154 -14.61 0.18 -17.43
N ARG A 155 -15.43 0.01 -16.39
CA ARG A 155 -16.68 0.77 -16.25
C ARG A 155 -16.39 2.20 -15.79
N LEU A 156 -17.02 3.20 -16.40
CA LEU A 156 -16.73 4.61 -16.14
C LEU A 156 -17.05 5.01 -14.69
N GLY A 157 -18.13 4.49 -14.12
CA GLY A 157 -18.51 4.73 -12.73
C GLY A 157 -17.47 4.20 -11.74
N ASP A 158 -16.84 3.05 -12.02
CA ASP A 158 -15.74 2.52 -11.21
C ASP A 158 -14.54 3.46 -11.23
N LEU A 159 -14.20 4.02 -12.40
CA LEU A 159 -13.12 4.97 -12.56
C LEU A 159 -13.42 6.30 -11.85
N ARG A 160 -14.66 6.82 -11.96
CA ARG A 160 -15.13 8.00 -11.24
C ARG A 160 -14.98 7.80 -9.73
N LEU A 161 -15.46 6.67 -9.21
CA LEU A 161 -15.34 6.33 -7.79
C LEU A 161 -13.89 6.15 -7.35
N THR A 162 -13.06 5.50 -8.18
CA THR A 162 -11.62 5.35 -7.93
C THR A 162 -10.93 6.70 -7.76
N CYS A 163 -11.25 7.67 -8.62
CA CYS A 163 -10.70 9.02 -8.51
C CYS A 163 -11.11 9.70 -7.18
N GLU A 164 -12.41 9.65 -6.83
CA GLU A 164 -12.92 10.24 -5.59
C GLU A 164 -12.22 9.67 -4.36
N VAL A 165 -12.09 8.35 -4.30
CA VAL A 165 -11.40 7.64 -3.22
C VAL A 165 -9.93 8.02 -3.18
N HIS A 166 -9.22 8.04 -4.31
CA HIS A 166 -7.80 8.40 -4.35
C HIS A 166 -7.58 9.83 -3.85
N TRP A 167 -8.43 10.77 -4.30
CA TRP A 167 -8.37 12.15 -3.83
C TRP A 167 -8.61 12.27 -2.31
N ALA A 168 -9.56 11.51 -1.77
CA ALA A 168 -9.85 11.52 -0.33
C ALA A 168 -8.66 11.06 0.52
N ILE A 169 -7.84 10.14 0.01
CA ILE A 169 -6.64 9.62 0.68
C ILE A 169 -5.49 10.63 0.58
N ASP A 170 -5.25 11.20 -0.61
CA ASP A 170 -3.99 11.89 -0.92
C ASP A 170 -4.03 13.41 -0.76
N LYS A 171 -5.21 14.03 -0.76
CA LYS A 171 -5.33 15.50 -0.71
C LYS A 171 -4.63 16.15 0.48
N ASP A 172 -4.46 15.42 1.59
CA ASP A 172 -3.83 15.92 2.81
C ASP A 172 -2.30 16.02 2.68
N ILE A 173 -1.71 15.36 1.68
CA ILE A 173 -0.29 15.45 1.35
C ILE A 173 0.01 16.76 0.62
N LEU A 174 -0.99 17.36 -0.01
CA LEU A 174 -0.81 18.60 -0.77
C LEU A 174 -0.62 19.81 0.14
N PRO A 175 0.18 20.81 -0.27
CA PRO A 175 0.26 22.09 0.42
C PRO A 175 -1.13 22.71 0.60
N PHE A 176 -1.38 23.32 1.77
CA PHE A 176 -2.69 23.84 2.16
C PHE A 176 -3.37 24.69 1.08
N ALA A 177 -2.63 25.62 0.46
CA ALA A 177 -3.17 26.48 -0.60
C ALA A 177 -3.63 25.66 -1.82
N MET A 178 -2.78 24.75 -2.32
CA MET A 178 -3.11 23.88 -3.45
C MET A 178 -4.29 22.96 -3.15
N ARG A 179 -4.28 22.32 -1.96
CA ARG A 179 -5.40 21.49 -1.48
C ARG A 179 -6.71 22.26 -1.45
N THR A 180 -6.69 23.47 -0.92
CA THR A 180 -7.87 24.34 -0.78
C THR A 180 -8.41 24.72 -2.14
N THR A 181 -7.55 25.20 -3.05
CA THR A 181 -7.94 25.55 -4.42
C THR A 181 -8.53 24.36 -5.17
N LEU A 182 -7.87 23.20 -5.15
CA LEU A 182 -8.39 22.00 -5.82
C LEU A 182 -9.71 21.55 -5.21
N SER A 183 -9.85 21.56 -3.88
CA SER A 183 -11.09 21.17 -3.20
C SER A 183 -12.24 22.11 -3.53
N ALA A 184 -12.01 23.42 -3.60
CA ALA A 184 -13.03 24.42 -3.96
C ALA A 184 -13.56 24.22 -5.39
N LEU A 185 -12.73 23.66 -6.27
CA LEU A 185 -13.07 23.32 -7.64
C LEU A 185 -13.64 21.88 -7.77
N GLY A 186 -13.92 21.23 -6.63
CA GLY A 186 -14.50 19.89 -6.55
C GLY A 186 -13.48 18.75 -6.48
N GLY A 187 -12.18 19.03 -6.50
CA GLY A 187 -11.11 18.04 -6.57
C GLY A 187 -10.75 17.64 -8.01
N PRO A 188 -9.61 16.94 -8.21
CA PRO A 188 -9.06 16.61 -9.54
C PRO A 188 -10.03 15.79 -10.42
N CYS A 189 -10.93 15.03 -9.79
CA CYS A 189 -11.98 14.22 -10.44
C CYS A 189 -13.08 15.07 -11.07
N ASN A 190 -13.19 16.31 -10.61
CA ASN A 190 -14.30 17.21 -10.87
C ASN A 190 -13.85 18.44 -11.67
N PHE A 191 -12.70 18.39 -12.35
CA PHE A 191 -12.32 19.39 -13.33
C PHE A 191 -12.76 18.98 -14.74
N VAL A 192 -13.40 19.91 -15.46
CA VAL A 192 -13.70 19.74 -16.88
C VAL A 192 -12.48 20.15 -17.68
N SER A 193 -11.85 19.18 -18.36
CA SER A 193 -10.75 19.38 -19.30
C SER A 193 -11.04 18.55 -20.54
N GLN A 194 -10.84 19.11 -21.73
CA GLN A 194 -10.96 18.37 -23.00
C GLN A 194 -9.98 17.19 -23.08
N LYS A 195 -8.86 17.25 -22.35
CA LYS A 195 -7.86 16.17 -22.27
C LYS A 195 -8.06 15.27 -21.05
N GLY A 196 -9.08 15.55 -20.23
CA GLY A 196 -9.22 15.04 -18.87
C GLY A 196 -8.13 15.59 -17.92
N THR A 197 -8.30 15.33 -16.63
CA THR A 197 -7.40 15.83 -15.56
C THR A 197 -6.81 14.73 -14.69
N TYR A 198 -7.30 13.50 -14.86
CA TYR A 198 -6.92 12.37 -14.03
C TYR A 198 -6.74 11.13 -14.91
N SER A 199 -5.51 10.62 -14.95
CA SER A 199 -5.15 9.45 -15.76
C SER A 199 -5.02 8.21 -14.89
N PHE A 200 -5.42 7.07 -15.45
CA PHE A 200 -5.26 5.75 -14.88
C PHE A 200 -4.07 5.07 -15.56
N THR A 201 -3.40 4.18 -14.84
CA THR A 201 -2.24 3.43 -15.35
C THR A 201 -2.59 1.95 -15.42
N GLU A 202 -2.08 1.29 -16.44
CA GLU A 202 -2.22 -0.14 -16.68
C GLU A 202 -0.85 -0.81 -16.68
N ALA A 203 -0.82 -2.12 -16.41
CA ALA A 203 0.41 -2.90 -16.42
C ALA A 203 0.99 -3.12 -17.82
N GLN A 204 0.14 -3.04 -18.85
CA GLN A 204 0.49 -3.26 -20.25
C GLN A 204 0.39 -1.96 -21.04
N ARG A 205 1.22 -1.86 -22.09
CA ARG A 205 1.24 -0.68 -22.96
C ARG A 205 -0.06 -0.64 -23.77
N ILE A 206 -0.74 0.49 -23.73
CA ILE A 206 -2.03 0.71 -24.39
C ILE A 206 -1.76 1.14 -25.83
N ILE A 207 -2.43 0.49 -26.78
CA ILE A 207 -2.39 0.82 -28.21
C ILE A 207 -3.72 1.34 -28.75
N ALA A 208 -4.82 1.13 -28.02
CA ALA A 208 -6.11 1.76 -28.27
C ALA A 208 -6.94 1.88 -26.99
N ALA A 209 -7.78 2.90 -26.91
CA ALA A 209 -8.76 3.08 -25.84
C ALA A 209 -10.04 3.71 -26.41
N THR A 210 -11.19 3.08 -26.19
CA THR A 210 -12.49 3.52 -26.72
C THR A 210 -13.55 3.44 -25.64
N ILE A 211 -14.35 4.49 -25.48
CA ILE A 211 -15.53 4.47 -24.60
C ILE A 211 -16.78 4.19 -25.42
N SER A 212 -17.70 3.41 -24.85
CA SER A 212 -18.97 3.06 -25.48
C SER A 212 -20.14 3.01 -24.49
N PHE A 213 -21.33 3.40 -24.95
CA PHE A 213 -22.58 3.30 -24.21
C PHE A 213 -23.76 3.43 -25.19
N ASN A 214 -24.71 2.48 -25.17
CA ASN A 214 -25.93 2.49 -26.00
C ASN A 214 -25.67 2.81 -27.50
N GLY A 215 -24.63 2.20 -28.09
CA GLY A 215 -24.26 2.39 -29.51
C GLY A 215 -23.47 3.67 -29.81
N LYS A 216 -23.36 4.62 -28.87
CA LYS A 216 -22.42 5.75 -28.97
C LYS A 216 -21.01 5.26 -28.67
N THR A 217 -20.03 5.71 -29.46
CA THR A 217 -18.60 5.43 -29.24
C THR A 217 -17.75 6.69 -29.41
N ALA A 218 -16.64 6.77 -28.69
CA ALA A 218 -15.64 7.82 -28.87
C ALA A 218 -14.23 7.35 -28.45
N PRO A 219 -13.16 7.91 -29.02
CA PRO A 219 -11.80 7.63 -28.56
C PRO A 219 -11.57 8.20 -27.15
N VAL A 220 -10.82 7.48 -26.32
CA VAL A 220 -10.34 7.95 -25.01
C VAL A 220 -8.87 8.32 -25.15
N PRO A 221 -8.42 9.51 -24.69
CA PRO A 221 -7.01 9.86 -24.70
C PRO A 221 -6.15 8.83 -23.96
N PHE A 222 -5.09 8.34 -24.60
CA PHE A 222 -4.12 7.42 -23.99
C PHE A 222 -2.69 7.72 -24.45
N GLY A 223 -1.71 7.19 -23.72
CA GLY A 223 -0.29 7.30 -24.04
C GLY A 223 0.55 6.38 -23.15
N GLY A 224 1.37 5.54 -23.77
CA GLY A 224 2.19 4.56 -23.06
C GLY A 224 1.33 3.60 -22.24
N TYR A 225 1.45 3.67 -20.92
CA TYR A 225 0.73 2.82 -19.96
C TYR A 225 -0.50 3.51 -19.37
N SER A 226 -0.83 4.73 -19.81
CA SER A 226 -1.87 5.53 -19.17
C SER A 226 -2.97 5.93 -20.12
N PHE A 227 -4.19 6.05 -19.60
CA PHE A 227 -5.35 6.59 -20.31
C PHE A 227 -6.12 7.57 -19.44
N THR A 228 -6.82 8.51 -20.06
CA THR A 228 -7.50 9.62 -19.39
C THR A 228 -8.97 9.64 -19.77
N PRO A 229 -9.84 8.96 -19.00
CA PRO A 229 -11.26 8.85 -19.31
C PRO A 229 -12.01 10.17 -19.05
N PRO A 230 -13.18 10.36 -19.69
CA PRO A 230 -13.98 11.57 -19.54
C PRO A 230 -14.80 11.53 -18.22
N LEU A 231 -14.12 11.53 -17.06
CA LEU A 231 -14.75 11.34 -15.74
C LEU A 231 -15.88 12.33 -15.43
N ARG A 232 -15.88 13.53 -16.03
CA ARG A 232 -16.88 14.58 -15.79
C ARG A 232 -17.95 14.71 -16.85
N ASP A 233 -17.75 14.07 -17.99
CA ASP A 233 -18.62 14.25 -19.14
C ASP A 233 -19.96 13.58 -18.86
N LYS A 234 -21.00 14.41 -18.73
CA LYS A 234 -22.36 13.97 -18.43
C LYS A 234 -23.02 13.27 -19.62
N GLU A 235 -22.44 13.36 -20.81
CA GLU A 235 -22.91 12.58 -21.95
C GLU A 235 -22.61 11.08 -21.81
N TRP A 236 -21.71 10.71 -20.90
CA TRP A 236 -21.38 9.31 -20.61
C TRP A 236 -21.97 8.89 -19.26
N SER A 237 -22.83 7.86 -19.32
CA SER A 237 -23.37 7.17 -18.14
C SER A 237 -22.24 6.55 -17.31
N ASP A 238 -22.45 6.37 -16.01
CA ASP A 238 -21.57 5.56 -15.16
C ASP A 238 -21.42 4.12 -15.68
N ASP A 239 -22.42 3.62 -16.42
CA ASP A 239 -22.41 2.30 -17.06
C ASP A 239 -21.65 2.26 -18.39
N SER A 240 -21.08 3.39 -18.83
CA SER A 240 -20.24 3.39 -20.04
C SER A 240 -19.03 2.49 -19.83
N VAL A 241 -18.66 1.76 -20.87
CA VAL A 241 -17.53 0.83 -20.85
C VAL A 241 -16.39 1.40 -21.68
N ILE A 242 -15.20 1.44 -21.09
CA ILE A 242 -13.96 1.75 -21.78
C ILE A 242 -13.27 0.43 -22.09
N GLU A 243 -13.10 0.15 -23.38
CA GLU A 243 -12.31 -0.97 -23.87
C GLU A 243 -10.89 -0.51 -24.15
N LEU A 244 -9.92 -1.26 -23.63
CA LEU A 244 -8.49 -1.05 -23.81
C LEU A 244 -7.93 -2.18 -24.66
N THR A 245 -7.13 -1.82 -25.66
CA THR A 245 -6.30 -2.76 -26.39
C THR A 245 -4.85 -2.57 -25.97
N PHE A 246 -4.20 -3.67 -25.64
CA PHE A 246 -2.80 -3.67 -25.22
C PHE A 246 -1.89 -4.19 -26.33
N GLU A 247 -0.64 -3.75 -26.30
CA GLU A 247 0.42 -4.33 -27.13
C GLU A 247 0.63 -5.79 -26.70
N HIS A 248 0.48 -6.73 -27.64
CA HIS A 248 0.83 -8.12 -27.41
C HIS A 248 2.35 -8.21 -27.34
N ASN A 249 2.87 -8.70 -26.21
CA ASN A 249 4.27 -9.06 -26.07
C ASN A 249 4.52 -10.46 -26.65
#